data_AF-A0A914TE03-F1
#
_entry.id   AF-A0A914TE03-F1
#
_cell.length_a   1.000
_cell.length_b   1.000
_cell.length_c   1.000
_cell.angle_alpha   90.00
_cell.angle_beta   90.00
_cell.angle_gamma   90.00
#
_symmetry.space_group_name_H-M   'P 1'
#
loop_
_entity.id
_entity.type
_entity.pdbx_description
1 polymer ?
#
loop_
_entity_poly.entity_id
_entity_poly.type
_entity_poly.pdbx_seq_one_letter_code
_entity_poly.pdbx_strand_id
1 'polypeptide(L)'
;MFIFSKSPSRIRWRPVLWGFFVQFIFGLVILRWKWGAMKFSQISDLIVTFLSFADVGSHFVYGFLTTPPNICGMETVFAFSYLQIIIYCGAVVAVLFYFGIIQAVLKWMGWFMQITLGRRFF
;
A
#
# COMPACT_ATOMS: atom_id res chain seq x y z
N MET A 1 -18.37 14.32 8.67
CA MET A 1 -18.32 13.95 10.11
C MET A 1 -18.52 15.17 11.04
N PHE A 2 -19.36 16.15 10.67
CA PHE A 2 -19.70 17.31 11.55
C PHE A 2 -21.11 17.20 12.16
N ILE A 3 -21.97 16.35 11.61
CA ILE A 3 -23.41 16.29 11.94
C ILE A 3 -23.70 15.33 13.11
N PHE A 4 -22.76 14.43 13.46
CA PHE A 4 -22.93 13.39 14.51
C PHE A 4 -21.98 13.56 15.71
N SER A 5 -21.53 14.77 16.03
CA SER A 5 -20.58 14.99 17.14
C SER A 5 -21.25 15.54 18.40
N LYS A 6 -21.25 14.73 19.46
CA LYS A 6 -21.84 14.99 20.79
C LYS A 6 -21.09 16.06 21.61
N SER A 7 -19.99 16.62 21.11
CA SER A 7 -19.22 17.70 21.76
C SER A 7 -18.24 18.36 20.76
N PRO A 8 -18.64 19.44 20.06
CA PRO A 8 -17.84 20.06 18.99
C PRO A 8 -16.54 20.76 19.46
N SER A 9 -16.35 20.96 20.76
CA SER A 9 -15.27 21.82 21.30
C SER A 9 -13.99 21.07 21.75
N ARG A 10 -13.92 19.74 21.63
CA ARG A 10 -12.72 18.94 22.02
C ARG A 10 -11.96 18.34 20.84
N ILE A 11 -12.16 18.88 19.63
CA ILE A 11 -11.43 18.45 18.45
C ILE A 11 -10.02 19.07 18.51
N ARG A 12 -8.99 18.24 18.61
CA ARG A 12 -7.61 18.68 18.45
C ARG A 12 -7.38 18.96 16.97
N TRP A 13 -7.47 20.23 16.58
CA TRP A 13 -7.30 20.68 15.19
C TRP A 13 -5.87 20.51 14.65
N ARG A 14 -4.88 20.45 15.55
CA ARG A 14 -3.45 20.32 15.20
C ARG A 14 -3.14 19.08 14.33
N PRO A 15 -3.49 17.83 14.72
CA PRO A 15 -3.27 16.65 13.88
C PRO A 15 -4.00 16.69 12.53
N VAL A 16 -5.23 17.25 12.50
CA VAL A 16 -6.04 17.31 11.28
C VAL A 16 -5.41 18.26 10.26
N LEU A 17 -5.03 19.47 10.70
CA LEU A 17 -4.32 20.43 9.85
C LEU A 17 -2.97 19.89 9.37
N TRP A 18 -2.24 19.20 10.25
CA TRP A 18 -0.95 18.63 9.88
C TRP A 18 -1.08 17.49 8.87
N GLY A 19 -2.06 16.60 9.03
CA GLY A 19 -2.36 15.54 8.06
C GLY A 19 -2.71 16.11 6.69
N PHE A 20 -3.58 17.12 6.64
CA PHE A 20 -3.96 17.79 5.40
C PHE A 20 -2.75 18.49 4.74
N PHE A 21 -1.92 19.16 5.54
CA PHE A 21 -0.71 19.84 5.04
C PHE A 21 0.30 18.86 4.44
N VAL A 22 0.56 17.73 5.12
CA VAL A 22 1.45 16.68 4.61
C VAL A 22 0.89 16.04 3.34
N GLN A 23 -0.42 15.73 3.28
CA GLN A 23 -1.06 15.22 2.07
C GLN A 23 -0.96 16.21 0.90
N PHE A 24 -1.19 17.50 1.18
CA PHE A 24 -1.11 18.56 0.19
C PHE A 24 0.31 18.70 -0.38
N ILE A 25 1.33 18.75 0.50
CA ILE A 25 2.75 18.77 0.07
C ILE A 25 3.09 17.54 -0.75
N PHE A 26 2.71 16.35 -0.28
CA PHE A 26 3.04 15.10 -0.97
C PHE A 26 2.43 15.06 -2.38
N GLY A 27 1.17 15.45 -2.52
CA GLY A 27 0.52 15.56 -3.82
C GLY A 27 1.20 16.59 -4.73
N LEU A 28 1.59 17.76 -4.20
CA LEU A 28 2.25 18.82 -4.95
C LEU A 28 3.64 18.40 -5.43
N VAL A 29 4.41 17.69 -4.60
CA VAL A 29 5.72 17.14 -4.95
C VAL A 29 5.61 16.11 -6.08
N ILE A 30 4.62 15.22 -6.03
CA ILE A 30 4.45 14.18 -7.06
C ILE A 30 3.89 14.76 -8.37
N LEU A 31 2.84 15.57 -8.31
CA LEU A 31 2.16 16.06 -9.53
C LEU A 31 2.90 17.23 -10.20
N ARG A 32 3.54 18.12 -9.44
CA ARG A 32 4.16 19.34 -10.00
C ARG A 32 5.64 19.17 -10.32
N TRP A 33 6.36 18.36 -9.56
CA TRP A 33 7.81 18.20 -9.73
C TRP A 33 8.12 17.00 -10.63
N LYS A 34 8.83 17.24 -11.75
CA LYS A 34 9.25 16.16 -12.67
C LYS A 34 10.06 15.06 -11.97
N TRP A 35 10.90 15.45 -11.01
CA TRP A 35 11.66 14.51 -10.17
C TRP A 35 10.74 13.63 -9.30
N GLY A 36 9.67 14.21 -8.74
CA GLY A 36 8.70 13.48 -7.93
C GLY A 36 7.92 12.45 -8.75
N ALA A 37 7.43 12.86 -9.93
CA ALA A 37 6.76 11.96 -10.87
C ALA A 37 7.69 10.82 -11.35
N MET A 38 8.95 11.12 -11.66
CA MET A 38 9.92 10.10 -12.09
C MET A 38 10.18 9.08 -10.98
N LYS A 39 10.39 9.54 -9.74
CA LYS A 39 10.60 8.65 -8.60
C LYS A 39 9.37 7.80 -8.30
N PHE A 40 8.18 8.39 -8.40
CA PHE A 40 6.92 7.66 -8.25
C PHE A 40 6.79 6.57 -9.32
N SER A 41 7.08 6.88 -10.59
CA SER A 41 7.08 5.89 -11.68
C SER A 41 8.04 4.74 -11.40
N GLN A 42 9.26 5.01 -10.94
CA GLN A 42 10.23 3.96 -10.59
C GLN A 42 9.69 3.01 -9.51
N ILE A 43 8.99 3.55 -8.50
CA ILE A 43 8.37 2.75 -7.45
C ILE A 43 7.18 1.95 -8.00
N SER A 44 6.35 2.56 -8.86
CA SER A 44 5.26 1.86 -9.54
C SER A 44 5.76 0.70 -10.39
N ASP A 45 6.83 0.91 -11.17
CA ASP A 45 7.42 -0.14 -12.01
C ASP A 45 7.99 -1.28 -11.16
N LEU A 46 8.57 -0.98 -10.00
CA LEU A 46 9.02 -2.00 -9.04
C LEU A 46 7.85 -2.84 -8.52
N ILE A 47 6.71 -2.22 -8.21
CA ILE A 47 5.49 -2.93 -7.76
C ILE A 47 4.91 -3.78 -8.90
N VAL A 48 4.87 -3.25 -10.13
CA VAL A 48 4.42 -4.01 -11.31
C VAL A 48 5.32 -5.22 -11.56
N THR A 49 6.65 -5.03 -11.47
CA THR A 49 7.61 -6.12 -11.60
C THR A 49 7.41 -7.17 -10.51
N PHE A 50 7.20 -6.75 -9.25
CA PHE A 50 6.87 -7.64 -8.15
C PHE A 50 5.57 -8.44 -8.40
N LEU A 51 4.55 -7.77 -8.94
CA LEU A 51 3.29 -8.42 -9.28
C LEU A 51 3.46 -9.44 -10.42
N SER A 52 4.34 -9.17 -11.38
CA SER A 52 4.64 -10.11 -12.46
C SER A 52 5.24 -11.43 -11.95
N PHE A 53 6.06 -11.39 -10.88
CA PHE A 53 6.55 -12.61 -10.24
C PHE A 53 5.44 -13.40 -9.55
N ALA A 54 4.48 -12.72 -8.93
CA ALA A 54 3.30 -13.36 -8.35
C ALA A 54 2.44 -14.04 -9.42
N ASP A 55 2.30 -13.38 -10.58
CA ASP A 55 1.56 -13.88 -11.73
C ASP A 55 2.19 -15.17 -12.30
N VAL A 56 3.52 -15.19 -12.49
CA VAL A 56 4.28 -16.40 -12.87
C VAL A 56 4.07 -17.54 -11.86
N GLY A 57 4.05 -17.22 -10.56
CA GLY A 57 3.74 -18.20 -9.51
C GLY A 57 2.31 -18.74 -9.60
N SER A 58 1.34 -17.93 -10.02
CA SER A 58 -0.04 -18.36 -10.23
C SER A 58 -0.16 -19.32 -11.41
N HIS A 59 0.57 -19.07 -12.50
CA HIS A 59 0.65 -20.00 -13.63
C HIS A 59 1.31 -21.33 -13.25
N PHE A 60 2.33 -21.32 -12.38
CA PHE A 60 2.94 -22.55 -11.89
C PHE A 60 1.98 -23.39 -11.03
N VAL A 61 1.21 -22.75 -10.15
CA VAL A 61 0.29 -23.46 -9.22
C VAL A 61 -1.02 -23.87 -9.88
N TYR A 62 -1.58 -23.04 -10.77
CA TYR A 62 -2.93 -23.21 -11.32
C TYR A 62 -2.99 -23.49 -12.83
N GLY A 63 -1.85 -23.41 -13.55
CA GLY A 63 -1.64 -23.93 -14.91
C GLY A 63 -2.75 -23.65 -15.93
N PHE A 64 -3.74 -24.53 -15.98
CA PHE A 64 -4.85 -24.51 -16.95
C PHE A 64 -6.03 -23.60 -16.56
N LEU A 65 -6.13 -23.11 -15.32
CA LEU A 65 -7.23 -22.24 -14.86
C LEU A 65 -6.98 -20.74 -15.13
N THR A 66 -5.73 -20.34 -15.37
CA THR A 66 -5.33 -18.96 -15.65
C THR A 66 -5.11 -18.68 -17.14
N THR A 67 -5.00 -19.71 -17.98
CA THR A 67 -4.96 -19.61 -19.45
C THR A 67 -5.71 -20.79 -20.07
N PRO A 68 -7.06 -20.83 -19.96
CA PRO A 68 -7.84 -21.86 -20.64
C PRO A 68 -7.73 -21.67 -22.17
N PRO A 69 -7.67 -22.75 -22.96
CA PRO A 69 -7.73 -22.63 -24.41
C PRO A 69 -9.06 -21.97 -24.83
N ASN A 70 -9.00 -21.05 -25.79
CA ASN A 70 -10.11 -20.20 -26.27
C ASN A 70 -11.21 -20.98 -27.03
N ILE A 71 -11.64 -22.13 -26.51
CA ILE A 71 -12.60 -23.03 -27.16
C ILE A 71 -14.03 -22.74 -26.69
N CYS A 72 -14.22 -22.09 -25.52
CA CYS A 72 -15.55 -21.90 -24.91
C CYS A 72 -15.80 -20.50 -24.27
N GLY A 73 -15.03 -19.46 -24.60
CA GLY A 73 -15.20 -18.13 -23.99
C GLY A 73 -14.94 -18.11 -22.48
N MET A 74 -14.18 -19.09 -21.97
CA MET A 74 -13.86 -19.22 -20.56
C MET A 74 -12.81 -18.19 -20.20
N GLU A 75 -13.22 -17.14 -19.50
CA GLU A 75 -12.30 -16.12 -18.98
C GLU A 75 -11.44 -16.73 -17.87
N THR A 76 -10.23 -16.20 -17.71
CA THR A 76 -9.33 -16.57 -16.61
C THR A 76 -10.09 -16.47 -15.30
N VAL A 77 -10.07 -17.53 -14.48
CA VAL A 77 -10.83 -17.51 -13.23
C VAL A 77 -10.22 -16.49 -12.28
N PHE A 78 -10.83 -15.31 -12.20
CA PHE A 78 -10.39 -14.15 -11.41
C PHE A 78 -9.98 -14.56 -10.00
N ALA A 79 -10.78 -15.40 -9.35
CA ALA A 79 -10.51 -15.83 -7.98
C ALA A 79 -9.10 -16.44 -7.79
N PHE A 80 -8.59 -17.25 -8.73
CA PHE A 80 -7.30 -17.92 -8.56
C PHE A 80 -6.09 -17.02 -8.82
N SER A 81 -6.20 -16.08 -9.76
CA SER A 81 -5.12 -15.12 -10.02
C SER A 81 -4.99 -14.12 -8.87
N TYR A 82 -6.11 -13.51 -8.44
CA TYR A 82 -6.10 -12.51 -7.36
C TYR A 82 -5.82 -13.12 -5.98
N LEU A 83 -6.32 -14.33 -5.70
CA LEU A 83 -6.01 -15.02 -4.44
C LEU A 83 -4.52 -15.35 -4.33
N GLN A 84 -3.89 -15.81 -5.42
CA GLN A 84 -2.46 -16.13 -5.42
C GLN A 84 -1.61 -14.88 -5.16
N ILE A 85 -1.96 -13.73 -5.73
CA ILE A 85 -1.28 -12.45 -5.48
C ILE A 85 -1.30 -12.11 -3.98
N ILE A 86 -2.45 -12.31 -3.31
CA ILE A 86 -2.58 -12.07 -1.86
C ILE A 86 -1.69 -13.03 -1.07
N ILE A 87 -1.68 -14.32 -1.41
CA ILE A 87 -0.86 -15.34 -0.74
C ILE A 87 0.63 -15.02 -0.89
N TYR A 88 1.08 -14.66 -2.10
CA TYR A 88 2.47 -14.27 -2.37
C TYR A 88 2.88 -13.01 -1.59
N CYS A 89 2.03 -11.98 -1.62
CA CYS A 89 2.26 -10.76 -0.85
C CYS A 89 2.35 -11.05 0.65
N GLY A 90 1.45 -11.89 1.18
CA GLY A 90 1.47 -12.34 2.57
C GLY A 90 2.75 -13.08 2.95
N ALA A 91 3.23 -13.98 2.10
CA ALA A 91 4.50 -14.69 2.32
C ALA A 91 5.71 -13.73 2.35
N VAL A 92 5.77 -12.77 1.43
CA VAL A 92 6.83 -11.75 1.40
C VAL A 92 6.78 -10.86 2.64
N VAL A 93 5.58 -10.44 3.06
CA VAL A 93 5.39 -9.68 4.29
C VAL A 93 5.85 -10.48 5.51
N ALA A 94 5.52 -11.77 5.60
CA ALA A 94 5.97 -12.64 6.69
C ALA A 94 7.51 -12.76 6.74
N VAL A 95 8.16 -12.90 5.59
CA VAL A 95 9.63 -12.89 5.47
C VAL A 95 10.20 -11.54 5.92
N LEU A 96 9.61 -10.43 5.48
CA LEU A 96 10.02 -9.08 5.91
C LEU A 96 9.85 -8.85 7.42
N PHE A 97 8.83 -9.47 8.03
CA PHE A 97 8.64 -9.47 9.48
C PHE A 97 9.74 -10.26 10.18
N TYR A 98 10.10 -11.43 9.66
CA TYR A 98 11.21 -12.24 10.19
C TYR A 98 12.55 -11.49 10.12
N PHE A 99 12.83 -10.77 9.03
CA PHE A 99 14.01 -9.92 8.90
C PHE A 99 13.96 -8.63 9.75
N GLY A 100 12.84 -8.31 10.40
CA GLY A 100 12.68 -7.12 11.24
C GLY A 100 12.54 -5.80 10.46
N ILE A 101 12.46 -5.83 9.13
CA ILE A 101 12.33 -4.62 8.29
C ILE A 101 11.04 -3.88 8.60
N ILE A 102 9.92 -4.61 8.75
CA ILE A 102 8.62 -4.01 9.06
C ILE A 102 8.66 -3.34 10.45
N GLN A 103 9.37 -3.92 11.41
CA GLN A 103 9.51 -3.32 12.75
C GLN A 103 10.28 -2.01 12.68
N ALA A 104 11.32 -1.92 11.84
CA ALA A 104 12.05 -0.67 11.62
C ALA A 104 11.17 0.41 10.97
N VAL A 105 10.40 0.05 9.94
CA VAL A 105 9.46 0.98 9.27
C VAL A 105 8.38 1.46 10.26
N LEU A 106 7.79 0.56 11.04
CA LEU A 106 6.77 0.92 12.03
C LEU A 106 7.32 1.83 13.13
N LYS A 107 8.56 1.60 13.60
CA LYS A 107 9.22 2.52 14.55
C LYS A 107 9.41 3.90 13.94
N TRP A 108 9.84 3.97 12.68
CA TRP A 108 10.03 5.23 11.97
C TRP A 108 8.70 5.98 11.77
N MET A 109 7.64 5.27 11.35
CA MET A 109 6.28 5.82 11.24
C MET A 109 5.72 6.25 12.60
N GLY A 110 5.96 5.46 13.65
CA GLY A 110 5.55 5.79 15.02
C GLY A 110 6.21 7.06 15.52
N TRP A 111 7.52 7.21 15.27
CA TRP A 111 8.26 8.43 15.56
C TRP A 111 7.72 9.64 14.78
N PHE A 112 7.42 9.47 13.49
CA PHE A 112 6.79 10.52 12.68
C PHE A 112 5.40 10.89 13.25
N MET A 113 4.58 9.91 13.60
CA MET A 113 3.28 10.17 14.21
C MET A 113 3.41 10.90 15.56
N GLN A 114 4.41 10.56 16.37
CA GLN A 114 4.73 11.26 17.63
C GLN A 114 5.12 12.72 17.38
N ILE A 115 5.88 13.03 16.33
CA ILE A 115 6.24 14.41 15.99
C ILE A 115 5.01 15.23 15.56
N THR A 116 4.09 14.61 14.80
CA THR A 116 2.89 15.29 14.29
C THR A 116 1.79 15.48 15.35
N LEU A 117 1.58 14.49 16.24
CA LEU A 117 0.57 14.56 17.29
C LEU A 117 1.05 15.22 18.60
N GLY A 118 2.36 15.41 18.79
CA GLY A 118 2.91 16.13 19.93
C GLY A 118 2.63 15.48 21.29
N ARG A 119 2.44 14.15 21.35
CA ARG A 119 2.45 13.40 22.61
C ARG A 119 3.57 12.37 22.57
N ARG A 120 4.52 12.55 23.48
CA ARG A 120 5.54 11.56 23.86
C ARG A 120 4.77 10.34 24.38
N PHE A 121 4.69 9.28 23.58
CA PHE A 121 4.13 8.01 24.01
C PHE A 121 5.30 7.12 24.40
N PHE A 122 5.80 7.37 25.61
CA PHE A 122 6.53 6.43 26.46
C PHE A 122 6.35 6.89 27.90
#